data_AF-A0A0G1JT72-F1
#
_entry.id   AF-A0A0G1JT72-F1
#
_cell.length_a   1.000
_cell.length_b   1.000
_cell.length_c   1.000
_cell.angle_alpha   90.00
_cell.angle_beta   90.00
_cell.angle_gamma   90.00
#
_symmetry.space_group_name_H-M   'P 1'
#
loop_
_entity.id
_entity.type
_entity.pdbx_description
1 polymer ?
#
loop_
_entity_poly.entity_id
_entity_poly.type
_entity_poly.pdbx_seq_one_letter_code
_entity_poly.pdbx_strand_id
1 'polypeptide(L)' 'MKYKEKQNLKKTSVPELLKEAEKLEEQQRKIRVDRYTKQMKNSREGKNIRKKIAVILTFIKEKELQNA' A
#
# COMPACT_ATOMS: atom_id res chain seq x y z
N MET A 1 -7.60 -3.77 4.55
CA MET A 1 -8.12 -3.03 3.40
C MET A 1 -9.58 -3.39 3.23
N LYS A 2 -10.45 -2.41 3.01
CA LYS A 2 -11.89 -2.68 2.83
C LYS A 2 -12.13 -3.28 1.44
N TYR A 3 -13.20 -4.05 1.28
CA TYR A 3 -13.52 -4.71 0.01
C TYR A 3 -13.69 -3.72 -1.15
N LYS A 4 -14.40 -2.61 -0.92
CA LYS A 4 -14.60 -1.54 -1.91
C LYS A 4 -13.28 -0.93 -2.40
N GLU A 5 -12.29 -0.75 -1.51
CA GLU A 5 -10.97 -0.21 -1.86
C GLU A 5 -10.24 -1.15 -2.83
N LYS A 6 -10.31 -2.47 -2.60
CA LYS A 6 -9.70 -3.46 -3.49
C LYS A 6 -10.31 -3.46 -4.89
N GLN A 7 -11.64 -3.30 -4.99
CA GLN A 7 -12.30 -3.24 -6.30
C GLN A 7 -11.89 -1.99 -7.09
N ASN A 8 -11.69 -0.86 -6.41
CA ASN A 8 -11.21 0.36 -7.05
C ASN A 8 -9.78 0.19 -7.59
N LEU A 9 -8.88 -0.43 -6.80
CA LEU A 9 -7.50 -0.71 -7.23
C LEU A 9 -7.42 -1.65 -8.44
N LYS A 10 -8.39 -2.55 -8.61
CA LYS A 10 -8.41 -3.43 -9.79
C LYS A 10 -8.65 -2.62 -11.08
N LYS A 11 -9.40 -1.52 -11.00
CA LYS A 11 -9.75 -0.66 -12.14
C LYS A 11 -8.69 0.38 -12.48
N THR A 12 -7.88 0.81 -11.53
CA THR A 12 -6.82 1.83 -11.71
C THR A 12 -5.68 1.34 -12.60
N SER A 13 -5.03 2.23 -13.34
CA SER A 13 -3.93 1.87 -14.25
C SER A 13 -2.65 1.46 -13.48
N VAL A 14 -1.74 0.71 -14.12
CA VAL A 14 -0.45 0.32 -13.51
C VAL A 14 0.38 1.53 -13.06
N PRO A 15 0.51 2.62 -13.84
CA PRO A 15 1.24 3.82 -13.40
C PRO A 15 0.63 4.48 -12.17
N GLU A 16 -0.69 4.45 -12.02
CA GLU A 16 -1.38 4.98 -10.83
C GLU A 16 -1.15 4.09 -9.61
N LEU A 17 -1.19 2.77 -9.80
CA LEU A 17 -0.90 1.80 -8.75
C LEU A 17 0.54 1.97 -8.22
N LEU A 18 1.51 2.24 -9.09
CA LEU A 18 2.89 2.53 -8.71
C LEU A 18 2.99 3.82 -7.88
N LYS A 19 2.34 4.91 -8.32
CA LYS A 19 2.28 6.16 -7.55
C LYS A 19 1.64 5.97 -6.18
N GLU A 20 0.62 5.13 -6.08
CA GLU A 20 -0.03 4.84 -4.80
C GLU A 20 0.85 3.97 -3.90
N ALA A 21 1.58 3.00 -4.47
CA ALA A 21 2.57 2.21 -3.74
C ALA A 21 3.67 3.10 -3.15
N GLU A 22 4.27 3.99 -3.94
CA GLU A 22 5.32 4.91 -3.48
C GLU A 22 4.86 5.79 -2.30
N LYS A 23 3.65 6.35 -2.39
CA LYS A 23 3.05 7.13 -1.30
C LYS A 23 2.91 6.32 -0.02
N LEU A 24 2.44 5.08 -0.12
CA LEU A 24 2.28 4.20 1.04
C LEU A 24 3.63 3.76 1.61
N GLU A 25 4.64 3.56 0.78
CA GLU A 25 6.00 3.27 1.24
C GLU A 25 6.60 4.45 2.01
N GLU A 26 6.40 5.68 1.54
CA GLU A 26 6.83 6.87 2.26
C GLU A 26 6.16 6.99 3.64
N GLN A 27 4.85 6.74 3.70
CA GLN A 27 4.12 6.66 4.97
C GLN A 27 4.67 5.56 5.88
N GLN A 28 4.98 4.38 5.31
CA GLN A 28 5.56 3.28 6.06
C GLN A 28 6.95 3.64 6.62
N ARG A 29 7.77 4.39 5.86
CA ARG A 29 9.07 4.91 6.32
C ARG A 29 8.88 5.86 7.49
N LYS A 30 7.97 6.83 7.38
CA LYS A 30 7.63 7.77 8.47
C LYS A 30 7.19 7.05 9.74
N ILE A 31 6.26 6.09 9.64
CA ILE A 31 5.79 5.32 10.80
C ILE A 31 6.90 4.48 11.43
N ARG A 32 7.85 3.98 10.63
CA ARG A 32 9.00 3.22 11.14
C ARG A 32 9.88 4.11 12.02
N VAL A 33 10.15 5.34 11.61
CA VAL A 33 10.91 6.30 12.41
C VAL A 33 10.11 6.73 13.64
N ASP A 34 8.86 7.12 13.44
CA ASP A 34 7.96 7.59 14.51
C ASP A 34 7.75 6.53 15.60
N ARG A 35 7.85 5.25 15.28
CA ARG A 35 7.80 4.16 16.27
C ARG A 35 8.86 4.29 17.37
N TYR A 36 10.04 4.79 17.03
CA TYR A 36 11.15 4.90 17.96
C TYR A 36 11.25 6.29 18.59
N THR A 37 10.76 7.32 17.89
CA THR A 37 10.91 8.72 18.31
C THR A 37 9.67 9.31 18.96
N LYS A 38 8.49 8.71 18.77
CA LYS A 38 7.20 9.25 19.22
C LYS A 38 6.35 8.20 19.92
N GLN A 39 5.49 8.65 20.83
CA GLN A 39 4.46 7.81 21.41
C GLN A 39 3.37 7.52 20.35
N MET A 40 3.36 6.29 19.84
CA MET A 40 2.40 5.88 18.83
C MET A 40 0.98 5.75 19.40
N LYS A 41 0.03 6.53 18.87
CA LYS A 41 -1.40 6.38 19.18
C LYS A 41 -2.01 5.09 18.60
N ASN A 42 -1.52 4.61 17.46
CA ASN A 42 -2.05 3.43 16.77
C ASN A 42 -0.94 2.47 16.30
N SER A 43 -0.58 1.50 17.15
CA SER A 43 0.47 0.51 16.85
C SER A 43 0.17 -0.39 15.63
N ARG A 44 -1.11 -0.53 15.25
CA ARG A 44 -1.56 -1.37 14.13
C ARG A 44 -1.40 -0.70 12.77
N GLU A 45 -1.22 0.61 12.74
CA GLU A 45 -1.19 1.40 11.51
C GLU A 45 -0.09 0.93 10.55
N GLY A 46 1.13 0.71 11.06
CA GLY A 46 2.23 0.19 10.24
C GLY A 46 2.00 -1.23 9.72
N LYS A 47 1.23 -2.07 10.42
CA LYS A 47 0.82 -3.40 9.89
C LYS A 47 -0.19 -3.24 8.76
N ASN A 48 -1.12 -2.28 8.89
CA ASN A 48 -2.15 -2.02 7.89
C ASN A 48 -1.57 -1.46 6.60
N ILE A 49 -0.61 -0.54 6.68
CA ILE A 49 0.06 0.01 5.49
C ILE A 49 0.86 -1.07 4.75
N ARG A 50 1.65 -1.90 5.45
CA ARG A 50 2.32 -3.06 4.81
C ARG A 50 1.35 -3.98 4.06
N LYS A 51 0.18 -4.26 4.66
CA LYS A 51 -0.85 -5.06 3.98
C LYS A 51 -1.41 -4.37 2.74
N LYS A 52 -1.57 -3.05 2.76
CA LYS A 52 -2.03 -2.29 1.58
C LYS A 52 -0.98 -2.32 0.46
N ILE A 53 0.29 -2.09 0.79
CA ILE A 53 1.40 -2.17 -0.16
C ILE A 53 1.42 -3.55 -0.83
N ALA A 54 1.38 -4.63 -0.03
CA ALA A 54 1.37 -5.99 -0.56
C ALA A 54 0.24 -6.23 -1.57
N VAL A 55 -0.98 -5.76 -1.26
CA VAL A 55 -2.14 -5.87 -2.17
C VAL A 55 -1.93 -5.13 -3.48
N ILE A 56 -1.39 -3.90 -3.43
CA ILE A 56 -1.11 -3.11 -4.64
C ILE A 56 -0.07 -3.79 -5.52
N LEU A 57 1.03 -4.28 -4.92
CA LEU A 57 2.06 -5.03 -5.65
C LEU A 57 1.51 -6.30 -6.30
N THR A 58 0.60 -7.02 -5.62
CA THR A 58 -0.09 -8.16 -6.22
C THR A 58 -0.90 -7.75 -7.45
N PHE A 59 -1.67 -6.66 -7.37
CA PHE A 59 -2.45 -6.17 -8.52
C PHE A 59 -1.58 -5.68 -9.68
N ILE A 60 -0.44 -5.05 -9.39
CA ILE A 60 0.54 -4.69 -10.43
C ILE A 60 1.01 -5.98 -11.12
N LYS A 61 1.38 -7.01 -10.34
CA LYS A 61 1.87 -8.26 -10.92
C LYS A 61 0.80 -9.01 -11.71
N GLU A 62 -0.44 -9.04 -11.24
CA GLU A 62 -1.57 -9.61 -11.99
C GLU A 62 -1.75 -8.93 -13.34
N LYS A 63 -1.62 -7.59 -13.41
CA LYS A 63 -1.75 -6.83 -14.66
C LYS A 63 -0.58 -7.04 -15.61
N GLU A 64 0.64 -7.13 -15.08
CA GLU A 64 1.82 -7.50 -15.87
C GLU A 64 1.64 -8.88 -16.52
N LEU A 65 1.14 -9.86 -15.76
CA LEU A 65 0.94 -11.23 -16.25
C LEU A 65 -0.23 -11.34 -17.24
N GLN A 66 -1.25 -10.49 -17.15
CA GLN A 66 -2.36 -10.46 -18.12
C GLN A 66 -1.98 -9.79 -19.44
N ASN A 67 -1.00 -8.89 -19.42
CA ASN A 67 -0.54 -8.16 -20.61
C ASN A 67 0.73 -8.78 -21.25
N ALA A 68 1.23 -9.90 -20.70
CA ALA A 68 2.37 -10.68 -21.20
C ALA A 68 1.86 -11.90 -21.97
#